data_AF-A0A3R9SBP0-F1
#
_entry.id   AF-A0A3R9SBP0-F1
#
_cell.length_a   1.000
_cell.length_b   1.000
_cell.length_c   1.000
_cell.angle_alpha   90.00
_cell.angle_beta   90.00
_cell.angle_gamma   90.00
#
_symmetry.space_group_name_H-M   'P 1'
#
loop_
_entity.id
_entity.type
_entity.pdbx_description
1 polymer ?
#
loop_
_entity_poly.entity_id
_entity_poly.type
_entity_poly.pdbx_seq_one_letter_code
_entity_poly.pdbx_strand_id
1 'polypeptide(L)' 'THQAQVAAQSDQHLLVKKQQTDPASSTIVQLDENQIISELARMSGGVEINETTLQHAKQLRQLKFQASST' A
#
# COMPACT_ATOMS: atom_id res chain seq x y z
N THR A 1 4.19 -8.55 0.56
CA THR A 1 2.90 -9.24 0.78
C THR A 1 1.89 -8.77 -0.25
N HIS A 2 0.86 -9.56 -0.56
CA HIS A 2 -0.22 -9.18 -1.49
C HIS A 2 -1.53 -8.83 -0.79
N GLN A 3 -1.63 -9.07 0.52
CA GLN A 3 -2.83 -8.75 1.30
C GLN A 3 -2.74 -7.31 1.83
N ALA A 4 -3.74 -6.49 1.50
CA ALA A 4 -3.79 -5.08 1.92
C ALA A 4 -3.75 -4.94 3.45
N GLN A 5 -4.48 -5.78 4.17
CA GLN A 5 -4.53 -5.78 5.63
C GLN A 5 -3.15 -5.97 6.26
N VAL A 6 -2.35 -6.90 5.72
CA VAL A 6 -0.98 -7.15 6.20
C VAL A 6 -0.06 -5.99 5.84
N ALA A 7 -0.16 -5.45 4.62
CA ALA A 7 0.65 -4.30 4.21
C ALA A 7 0.35 -3.03 5.03
N ALA A 8 -0.90 -2.83 5.46
CA ALA A 8 -1.32 -1.67 6.23
C ALA A 8 -0.68 -1.59 7.63
N GLN A 9 -0.33 -2.73 8.22
CA GLN A 9 0.31 -2.81 9.53
C GLN A 9 1.81 -2.48 9.51
N SER A 10 2.40 -2.24 8.35
CA SER A 10 3.82 -1.93 8.23
C SER A 10 4.19 -0.56 8.81
N ASP A 11 5.35 -0.49 9.45
CA ASP A 11 5.99 0.79 9.80
C ASP A 11 6.61 1.45 8.58
N GLN A 12 7.22 0.65 7.71
CA GLN A 12 7.75 1.07 6.43
C GLN A 12 7.07 0.32 5.30
N HIS A 13 6.57 1.06 4.32
CA HIS A 13 5.95 0.49 3.14
C HIS A 13 6.85 0.71 1.92
N LEU A 14 7.41 -0.40 1.41
CA LEU A 14 8.27 -0.41 0.25
C LEU A 14 7.53 -1.02 -0.94
N LEU A 15 7.44 -0.28 -2.04
CA LEU A 15 6.83 -0.72 -3.28
C LEU A 15 7.91 -1.18 -4.26
N VAL A 16 7.80 -2.44 -4.70
CA VAL A 16 8.66 -2.99 -5.75
C VAL A 16 7.99 -2.74 -7.11
N LYS A 17 8.67 -2.01 -8.00
CA LYS A 17 8.23 -1.76 -9.37
C LYS A 17 9.18 -2.44 -10.35
N LYS A 18 8.61 -3.23 -11.25
CA LYS A 18 9.36 -3.79 -12.39
C LYS A 18 9.59 -2.71 -13.43
N GLN A 19 10.79 -2.66 -13.99
CA GLN A 19 11.13 -1.83 -15.14
C GLN A 19 11.34 -2.74 -16.36
N GLN A 20 10.74 -2.38 -17.49
CA GLN A 20 11.02 -3.04 -18.77
C GLN A 20 12.28 -2.42 -19.36
N THR A 21 13.43 -2.89 -18.88
CA THR A 21 14.78 -2.55 -19.33
C THR A 21 15.46 -3.79 -19.91
N ASP A 22 16.58 -3.63 -20.61
CA ASP A 22 17.43 -4.73 -21.07
C ASP A 22 18.87 -4.54 -20.53
N PRO A 23 19.31 -5.34 -19.54
CA PRO A 23 18.57 -6.43 -18.88
C PRO A 23 17.45 -5.89 -17.97
N ALA A 24 16.43 -6.73 -17.72
CA ALA A 24 15.29 -6.36 -16.89
C ALA A 24 15.71 -5.97 -15.46
N SER A 25 15.20 -4.84 -14.97
CA SER A 25 15.50 -4.32 -13.63
C SER A 25 14.24 -4.12 -12.79
N SER A 26 14.44 -3.95 -11.48
CA SER A 26 13.38 -3.56 -10.54
C SER A 26 13.88 -2.42 -9.67
N THR A 27 12.94 -1.58 -9.24
CA THR A 27 13.19 -0.48 -8.32
C THR A 27 12.37 -0.65 -7.06
N ILE A 28 12.93 -0.20 -5.95
CA ILE A 28 12.26 -0.15 -4.66
C ILE A 28 12.03 1.31 -4.34
N VAL A 29 10.79 1.67 -4.04
CA VAL A 29 10.40 3.03 -3.66
C VAL A 29 9.75 2.97 -2.30
N GLN A 30 10.23 3.80 -1.38
CA GLN A 30 9.53 4.02 -0.12
C GLN A 30 8.32 4.91 -0.38
N LEU A 31 7.15 4.46 0.09
CA LEU A 31 5.91 5.20 -0.08
C LEU A 31 5.69 6.17 1.08
N ASP A 32 5.20 7.36 0.76
CA ASP A 32 4.60 8.25 1.75
C ASP A 32 3.19 7.78 2.16
N GLU A 33 2.62 8.41 3.18
CA GLU A 33 1.34 8.00 3.74
C GLU A 33 0.17 8.00 2.73
N ASN A 34 0.12 8.99 1.83
CA ASN A 34 -0.92 9.07 0.81
C ASN A 34 -0.73 7.97 -0.24
N GLN A 35 0.53 7.73 -0.65
CA GLN A 35 0.88 6.66 -1.57
C GLN A 35 0.60 5.27 -0.98
N ILE A 36 0.80 5.09 0.32
CA ILE A 36 0.42 3.87 1.04
C ILE A 36 -1.09 3.66 0.93
N ILE A 37 -1.90 4.67 1.23
CA ILE A 37 -3.36 4.58 1.14
C ILE A 37 -3.79 4.21 -0.30
N SER A 38 -3.21 4.84 -1.32
CA SER A 38 -3.50 4.52 -2.72
C SER A 38 -3.11 3.08 -3.08
N GLU A 39 -1.95 2.60 -2.64
CA GLU A 39 -1.50 1.24 -2.89
C GLU A 39 -2.36 0.20 -2.16
N LEU A 40 -2.76 0.48 -0.92
CA LEU A 40 -3.70 -0.36 -0.16
C LEU A 40 -5.08 -0.42 -0.82
N ALA A 41 -5.56 0.69 -1.37
CA ALA A 41 -6.80 0.74 -2.13
C ALA A 41 -6.69 -0.10 -3.40
N ARG A 42 -5.58 0.02 -4.14
CA ARG A 42 -5.26 -0.82 -5.31
C ARG A 42 -5.19 -2.31 -4.95
N MET A 43 -4.55 -2.66 -3.83
CA MET A 43 -4.46 -4.04 -3.36
C MET A 43 -5.84 -4.62 -2.97
N SER A 44 -6.77 -3.77 -2.51
CA SER A 44 -8.11 -4.17 -2.08
C SER A 44 -9.13 -4.22 -3.22
N GLY A 45 -9.05 -3.28 -4.16
CA GLY A 45 -9.98 -3.12 -5.30
C GLY A 45 -9.50 -3.75 -6.61
N GLY A 46 -8.23 -4.12 -6.71
CA GLY A 46 -7.64 -4.62 -7.95
C GLY A 46 -7.31 -3.49 -8.93
N VAL A 47 -7.85 -3.59 -10.15
CA VAL A 47 -7.57 -2.65 -11.25
C VAL A 47 -8.35 -1.34 -11.09
N GLU A 48 -9.54 -1.40 -10.48
CA GLU A 48 -10.37 -0.21 -10.26
C GLU A 48 -10.24 0.30 -8.82
N ILE A 49 -9.74 1.52 -8.69
CA ILE A 49 -9.77 2.27 -7.43
C ILE A 49 -11.02 3.14 -7.45
N ASN A 50 -11.89 2.96 -6.47
CA ASN A 50 -13.06 3.80 -6.24
C ASN A 50 -13.09 4.34 -4.81
N GLU A 51 -14.04 5.22 -4.52
CA GLU A 51 -14.15 5.87 -3.21
C GLU A 51 -14.25 4.86 -2.07
N THR A 52 -15.01 3.78 -2.24
CA THR A 52 -15.16 2.72 -1.22
C THR A 52 -13.83 2.05 -0.91
N THR A 53 -13.04 1.70 -1.93
CA THR A 53 -11.72 1.08 -1.74
C THR A 53 -10.73 2.03 -1.07
N LEU A 54 -10.83 3.34 -1.37
CA LEU A 54 -9.99 4.37 -0.76
C LEU A 54 -10.35 4.56 0.72
N GLN A 55 -11.64 4.60 1.05
CA GLN A 55 -12.11 4.71 2.44
C GLN A 55 -11.70 3.48 3.26
N HIS A 56 -11.85 2.28 2.70
CA HIS A 56 -11.38 1.06 3.35
C HIS A 56 -9.86 1.08 3.60
N ALA A 57 -9.07 1.52 2.62
CA ALA A 57 -7.62 1.66 2.78
C ALA A 57 -7.23 2.64 3.90
N LYS A 58 -7.91 3.80 3.98
CA LYS A 58 -7.73 4.76 5.08
C LYS A 58 -8.04 4.14 6.44
N GLN A 59 -9.12 3.36 6.55
CA GLN A 59 -9.48 2.67 7.80
C GLN A 59 -8.39 1.67 8.21
N LEU A 60 -7.93 0.82 7.29
CA LEU A 60 -6.85 -0.14 7.57
C LEU A 60 -5.59 0.56 8.09
N ARG A 61 -5.26 1.70 7.48
CA ARG A 61 -4.08 2.45 7.85
C ARG A 61 -4.23 3.16 9.20
N GLN A 62 -5.41 3.68 9.50
CA GLN A 62 -5.71 4.30 10.79
C GLN A 62 -5.61 3.29 11.95
N LEU A 63 -6.06 2.05 11.74
CA LEU A 63 -5.99 0.98 12.76
C LEU A 63 -4.55 0.71 13.23
N LYS A 64 -3.58 0.77 12.32
CA LYS A 64 -2.15 0.61 12.66
C LYS A 64 -1.69 1.60 13.72
N PHE A 65 -2.07 2.88 13.58
CA PHE A 65 -1.64 3.93 14.51
C PHE A 65 -2.44 3.95 15.82
N GLN A 66 -3.69 3.50 15.79
CA GLN A 66 -4.48 3.32 17.02
C GLN A 66 -3.88 2.21 17.90
N ALA A 67 -3.47 1.09 17.31
CA ALA A 67 -2.89 -0.03 18.04
C ALA A 67 -1.53 0.30 18.70
N SER A 68 -0.76 1.24 18.14
CA SER A 68 0.55 1.66 18.68
C SER A 68 0.48 2.67 19.83
N SER A 69 -0.71 3.08 20.27
CA SER A 69 -0.92 4.08 21.34
C SER A 69 -1.20 3.47 22.72
N THR A 70 -0.95 2.16 22.90
CA THR A 70 -1.18 1.40 24.15
C THR A 70 0.10 0.70 24.55
#